data_AF-A0A133Q5K1-F1
#
_entry.id   AF-A0A133Q5K1-F1
#
_cell.length_a   1.000
_cell.length_b   1.000
_cell.length_c   1.000
_cell.angle_alpha   90.00
_cell.angle_beta   90.00
_cell.angle_gamma   90.00
#
_symmetry.space_group_name_H-M   'P 1'
#
loop_
_entity.id
_entity.type
_entity.pdbx_description
1 polymer ?
#
loop_
_entity_poly.entity_id
_entity_poly.type
_entity_poly.pdbx_seq_one_letter_code
_entity_poly.pdbx_strand_id
1 'polypeptide(L)'
;YYEPRLSLWMSCDPLEEKYPNVNSYSYCHNNPILLVDKTGMGDEPHRSNALAIIDKFSKEKTSTAFPYISKDKFIKDLTYQIKHPTSVQQGANGTCGAAAISKYMVEEQSELYVQTAISLYTTGKATNNGYTITATDDMKNGTESNLKSVGISSVDAIMQGAITNKNNKVLSFNPFAGESGTSSFMYPGFVKNFLESYVGANVQVVSSFPTISFMKQINYGEKFVIGLVHHTAEGHISNGFPNHYIQMTNMDNLNYVHYWTWGESTTRKSHVFGNIHGIHQIYLIDRR
;
A
#
# COMPACT_ATOMS: atom_id res chain seq x y z
N TYR A 1 12.96 -22.52 -17.00
CA TYR A 1 11.48 -22.37 -17.13
C TYR A 1 10.84 -22.76 -15.80
N TYR A 2 9.83 -22.03 -15.33
CA TYR A 2 9.15 -22.27 -14.04
C TYR A 2 7.79 -22.93 -14.25
N GLU A 3 7.44 -23.94 -13.44
CA GLU A 3 6.10 -24.55 -13.40
C GLU A 3 5.35 -24.11 -12.12
N PRO A 4 4.43 -23.14 -12.23
CA PRO A 4 3.78 -22.54 -11.07
C PRO A 4 2.89 -23.50 -10.31
N ARG A 5 2.38 -24.59 -10.92
CA ARG A 5 1.55 -25.58 -10.21
C ARG A 5 2.34 -26.46 -9.26
N LEU A 6 3.63 -26.63 -9.53
CA LEU A 6 4.54 -27.44 -8.73
C LEU A 6 5.42 -26.60 -7.80
N SER A 7 5.48 -25.29 -8.02
CA SER A 7 6.40 -24.36 -7.36
C SER A 7 7.87 -24.74 -7.55
N LEU A 8 8.22 -25.24 -8.75
CA LEU A 8 9.57 -25.70 -9.08
C LEU A 8 10.05 -25.13 -10.42
N TRP A 9 11.36 -24.96 -10.53
CA TRP A 9 12.05 -24.82 -11.81
C TRP A 9 12.02 -26.17 -12.56
N MET A 10 11.84 -26.11 -13.88
CA MET A 10 11.75 -27.28 -14.76
C MET A 10 13.12 -27.82 -15.21
N SER A 11 14.20 -27.14 -14.83
CA SER A 11 15.59 -27.47 -15.12
C SER A 11 16.44 -27.11 -13.91
N CYS A 12 17.59 -27.75 -13.75
CA CYS A 12 18.52 -27.45 -12.67
C CYS A 12 18.99 -25.99 -12.70
N ASP A 13 19.16 -25.41 -11.52
CA ASP A 13 19.77 -24.10 -11.32
C ASP A 13 21.21 -24.07 -11.89
N PRO A 14 21.54 -23.13 -12.80
CA PRO A 14 22.90 -22.95 -13.30
C PRO A 14 23.96 -22.69 -12.22
N LEU A 15 23.57 -22.26 -11.01
CA LEU A 15 24.45 -22.01 -9.87
C LEU A 15 24.45 -23.14 -8.82
N GLU A 16 23.86 -24.30 -9.11
CA GLU A 16 23.76 -25.45 -8.19
C GLU A 16 25.09 -25.79 -7.50
N GLU A 17 26.19 -25.87 -8.25
CA GLU A 17 27.52 -26.22 -7.70
C GLU A 17 28.05 -25.21 -6.68
N LYS A 18 27.60 -23.95 -6.77
CA LYS A 18 28.00 -22.88 -5.85
C LYS A 18 27.21 -22.93 -4.55
N TYR A 19 26.00 -23.51 -4.57
CA TYR A 19 25.07 -23.53 -3.45
C TYR A 19 24.56 -24.95 -3.16
N PRO A 20 25.44 -25.87 -2.69
CA PRO A 20 25.10 -27.29 -2.51
C PRO A 20 24.02 -27.53 -1.44
N ASN A 21 23.71 -26.52 -0.61
CA ASN A 21 22.67 -26.59 0.42
C ASN A 21 21.28 -26.19 -0.08
N VAL A 22 21.16 -25.82 -1.35
CA VAL A 22 19.92 -25.34 -1.97
C VAL A 22 19.46 -26.37 -2.98
N ASN A 23 18.18 -26.70 -2.97
CA ASN A 23 17.61 -27.61 -3.96
C ASN A 23 17.59 -26.90 -5.33
N SER A 24 18.24 -27.50 -6.32
CA SER A 24 18.44 -27.04 -7.70
C SER A 24 17.14 -26.79 -8.47
N TYR A 25 16.01 -27.26 -7.96
CA TYR A 25 14.68 -27.06 -8.54
C TYR A 25 13.80 -26.12 -7.70
N SER A 26 14.19 -25.80 -6.47
CA SER A 26 13.34 -25.00 -5.57
C SER A 26 13.24 -23.55 -6.05
N TYR A 27 12.01 -23.04 -6.12
CA TYR A 27 11.79 -21.63 -6.39
C TYR A 27 11.90 -20.82 -5.09
N CYS A 28 12.70 -19.74 -5.12
CA CYS A 28 12.84 -18.79 -4.01
C CYS A 28 13.23 -19.40 -2.66
N HIS A 29 14.08 -20.43 -2.64
CA HIS A 29 14.39 -21.20 -1.43
C HIS A 29 13.13 -21.67 -0.66
N ASN A 30 12.05 -21.98 -1.37
CA ASN A 30 10.72 -22.28 -0.83
C ASN A 30 10.06 -21.14 -0.03
N ASN A 31 10.52 -19.90 -0.24
CA ASN A 31 9.99 -18.68 0.35
C ASN A 31 9.59 -17.63 -0.70
N PRO A 32 8.66 -17.97 -1.62
CA PRO A 32 8.22 -17.05 -2.68
C PRO A 32 7.44 -15.84 -2.16
N ILE A 33 7.12 -15.80 -0.85
CA ILE A 33 6.48 -14.67 -0.18
C ILE A 33 7.48 -13.52 0.02
N LEU A 34 8.74 -13.83 0.33
CA LEU A 34 9.76 -12.82 0.63
C LEU A 34 10.76 -12.64 -0.51
N LEU A 35 10.95 -13.68 -1.32
CA LEU A 35 11.98 -13.74 -2.34
C LEU A 35 11.35 -13.93 -3.72
N VAL A 36 12.01 -13.40 -4.74
CA VAL A 36 11.63 -13.51 -6.14
C VAL A 36 12.87 -13.87 -6.96
N ASP A 37 12.79 -14.95 -7.73
CA ASP A 37 13.87 -15.38 -8.62
C ASP A 37 13.48 -15.07 -10.06
N LYS A 38 13.84 -13.86 -10.51
CA LYS A 38 13.46 -13.35 -11.84
C LYS A 38 14.26 -14.00 -12.97
N THR A 39 15.45 -14.51 -12.68
CA THR A 39 16.41 -15.00 -13.68
C THR A 39 16.52 -16.52 -13.71
N GLY A 40 15.99 -17.22 -12.70
CA GLY A 40 16.17 -18.65 -12.51
C GLY A 40 17.59 -19.03 -12.13
N MET A 41 18.33 -18.08 -11.54
CA MET A 41 19.72 -18.25 -11.12
C MET A 41 19.95 -17.77 -9.68
N GLY A 42 18.97 -17.13 -9.05
CA GLY A 42 19.14 -16.55 -7.72
C GLY A 42 17.96 -15.67 -7.33
N ASP A 43 17.43 -15.93 -6.15
CA ASP A 43 16.31 -15.20 -5.59
C ASP A 43 16.78 -13.97 -4.81
N GLU A 44 16.08 -12.85 -5.06
CA GLU A 44 16.30 -11.61 -4.33
C GLU A 44 15.07 -11.28 -3.50
N PRO A 45 15.20 -10.59 -2.37
CA PRO A 45 14.05 -10.00 -1.72
C PRO A 45 13.18 -9.23 -2.70
N HIS A 46 11.85 -9.41 -2.64
CA HIS A 46 10.85 -8.72 -3.50
C HIS A 46 11.04 -7.19 -3.58
N ARG A 47 11.79 -6.61 -2.64
CA ARG A 47 11.99 -5.17 -2.46
C ARG A 47 13.46 -4.73 -2.48
N SER A 48 14.38 -5.58 -2.96
CA SER A 48 15.82 -5.27 -3.02
C SER A 48 16.13 -3.99 -3.79
N ASN A 49 15.51 -3.82 -4.96
CA ASN A 49 15.65 -2.60 -5.77
C ASN A 49 15.16 -1.36 -5.04
N ALA A 50 14.00 -1.44 -4.38
CA ALA A 50 13.46 -0.34 -3.58
C ALA A 50 14.43 0.07 -2.46
N LEU A 51 15.01 -0.91 -1.75
CA LEU A 51 16.03 -0.67 -0.71
C LEU A 51 17.32 -0.09 -1.30
N ALA A 52 17.76 -0.54 -2.48
CA ALA A 52 18.93 0.00 -3.17
C ALA A 52 18.73 1.48 -3.60
N ILE A 53 17.52 1.85 -4.04
CA ILE A 53 17.18 3.25 -4.34
C ILE A 53 17.27 4.10 -3.06
N ILE A 54 16.78 3.60 -1.92
CA ILE A 54 16.88 4.32 -0.64
C ILE A 54 18.35 4.47 -0.20
N ASP A 55 19.15 3.41 -0.30
CA ASP A 55 20.58 3.45 0.03
C ASP A 55 21.33 4.45 -0.84
N LYS A 56 21.08 4.46 -2.14
CA LYS A 56 21.64 5.47 -3.06
C LYS A 56 21.24 6.88 -2.63
N PHE A 57 19.94 7.11 -2.41
CA PHE A 57 19.43 8.41 -1.97
C PHE A 57 20.08 8.85 -0.65
N SER A 58 20.35 7.94 0.29
CA SER A 58 20.97 8.26 1.58
C SER A 58 22.36 8.90 1.45
N LYS A 59 23.11 8.52 0.43
CA LYS A 59 24.49 8.98 0.17
C LYS A 59 24.55 10.26 -0.65
N GLU A 60 23.46 10.63 -1.33
CA GLU A 60 23.41 11.82 -2.17
C GLU A 60 23.21 13.10 -1.35
N LYS A 61 23.84 14.21 -1.78
CA LYS A 61 23.54 15.53 -1.25
C LYS A 61 22.34 16.11 -2.01
N THR A 62 21.20 16.20 -1.36
CA THR A 62 19.93 16.62 -1.97
C THR A 62 19.28 17.74 -1.16
N SER A 63 18.69 18.74 -1.82
CA SER A 63 17.76 19.66 -1.19
C SER A 63 16.45 18.95 -0.82
N THR A 64 15.69 19.53 0.10
CA THR A 64 14.38 19.03 0.54
C THR A 64 13.33 20.13 0.39
N ALA A 65 12.11 19.73 0.04
CA ALA A 65 10.92 20.58 0.11
C ALA A 65 10.34 20.64 1.53
N PHE A 66 10.79 19.76 2.44
CA PHE A 66 10.35 19.67 3.83
C PHE A 66 11.51 20.04 4.76
N PRO A 67 11.77 21.34 4.99
CA PRO A 67 12.95 21.81 5.74
C PRO A 67 12.97 21.37 7.21
N TYR A 68 11.82 21.02 7.79
CA TYR A 68 11.69 20.64 9.20
C TYR A 68 11.58 19.13 9.44
N ILE A 69 11.80 18.32 8.39
CA ILE A 69 11.90 16.86 8.46
C ILE A 69 13.30 16.45 8.03
N SER A 70 14.07 15.90 8.96
CA SER A 70 15.44 15.48 8.65
C SER A 70 15.46 14.36 7.62
N LYS A 71 16.48 14.36 6.75
CA LYS A 71 16.67 13.32 5.73
C LYS A 71 16.81 11.93 6.38
N ASP A 72 17.50 11.86 7.51
CA ASP A 72 17.67 10.62 8.28
C ASP A 72 16.34 10.08 8.82
N LYS A 73 15.46 10.96 9.34
CA LYS A 73 14.11 10.57 9.78
C LYS A 73 13.30 10.01 8.61
N PHE A 74 13.31 10.71 7.48
CA PHE A 74 12.60 10.30 6.28
C PHE A 74 13.10 8.94 5.75
N ILE A 75 14.41 8.75 5.63
CA ILE A 75 15.02 7.49 5.19
C ILE A 75 14.70 6.35 6.15
N LYS A 76 14.78 6.59 7.46
CA LYS A 76 14.46 5.59 8.48
C LYS A 76 13.01 5.12 8.35
N ASP A 77 12.07 6.04 8.23
CA ASP A 77 10.66 5.73 8.07
C ASP A 77 10.40 4.97 6.76
N LEU A 78 10.99 5.42 5.64
CA LEU A 78 10.81 4.82 4.32
C LEU A 78 11.37 3.39 4.30
N THR A 79 12.58 3.21 4.82
CA THR A 79 13.22 1.88 4.94
C THR A 79 12.36 0.94 5.79
N TYR A 80 11.82 1.45 6.90
CA TYR A 80 10.98 0.66 7.80
C TYR A 80 9.71 0.18 7.09
N GLN A 81 9.02 1.07 6.37
CA GLN A 81 7.80 0.69 5.64
C GLN A 81 8.07 -0.32 4.52
N ILE A 82 9.16 -0.17 3.77
CA ILE A 82 9.55 -1.17 2.75
C ILE A 82 9.79 -2.55 3.38
N LYS A 83 10.39 -2.60 4.58
CA LYS A 83 10.61 -3.85 5.31
C LYS A 83 9.34 -4.38 5.99
N HIS A 84 8.42 -3.49 6.36
CA HIS A 84 7.21 -3.81 7.12
C HIS A 84 5.99 -3.14 6.50
N PRO A 85 5.46 -3.62 5.36
CA PRO A 85 4.36 -2.94 4.67
C PRO A 85 3.11 -2.74 5.52
N THR A 86 2.87 -3.58 6.54
CA THR A 86 1.74 -3.45 7.48
C THR A 86 1.86 -2.24 8.41
N SER A 87 3.01 -1.57 8.46
CA SER A 87 3.23 -0.38 9.28
C SER A 87 2.68 0.91 8.67
N VAL A 88 2.13 0.88 7.46
CA VAL A 88 1.44 2.04 6.87
C VAL A 88 0.30 2.44 7.80
N GLN A 89 0.29 3.70 8.24
CA GLN A 89 -0.68 4.20 9.23
C GLN A 89 -1.21 5.59 8.87
N GLN A 90 -2.39 5.94 9.40
CA GLN A 90 -2.95 7.29 9.22
C GLN A 90 -2.80 8.20 10.44
N GLY A 91 -2.40 7.65 11.60
CA GLY A 91 -2.42 8.38 12.87
C GLY A 91 -3.83 8.86 13.21
N ALA A 92 -3.95 10.10 13.70
CA ALA A 92 -5.23 10.75 13.98
C ALA A 92 -5.97 11.28 12.71
N ASN A 93 -5.40 11.12 11.51
CA ASN A 93 -6.00 11.62 10.28
C ASN A 93 -7.11 10.71 9.74
N GLY A 94 -7.97 11.23 8.87
CA GLY A 94 -9.04 10.47 8.19
C GLY A 94 -8.66 9.85 6.83
N THR A 95 -7.37 9.57 6.57
CA THR A 95 -6.82 9.21 5.24
C THR A 95 -6.88 7.73 4.86
N CYS A 96 -7.90 6.97 5.28
CA CYS A 96 -7.86 5.50 5.22
C CYS A 96 -7.73 4.94 3.80
N GLY A 97 -8.35 5.61 2.82
CA GLY A 97 -8.18 5.28 1.41
C GLY A 97 -6.75 5.49 0.91
N ALA A 98 -6.09 6.57 1.33
CA ALA A 98 -4.71 6.86 0.94
C ALA A 98 -3.73 5.89 1.61
N ALA A 99 -4.03 5.48 2.85
CA ALA A 99 -3.30 4.43 3.55
C ALA A 99 -3.44 3.07 2.83
N ALA A 100 -4.65 2.68 2.40
CA ALA A 100 -4.87 1.45 1.63
C ALA A 100 -4.14 1.46 0.27
N ILE A 101 -4.15 2.59 -0.44
CA ILE A 101 -3.38 2.77 -1.69
C ILE A 101 -1.87 2.70 -1.41
N SER A 102 -1.39 3.37 -0.36
CA SER A 102 0.03 3.35 0.01
C SER A 102 0.47 1.93 0.38
N LYS A 103 -0.36 1.19 1.12
CA LYS A 103 -0.13 -0.22 1.44
C LYS A 103 0.02 -1.07 0.17
N TYR A 104 -0.89 -0.92 -0.80
CA TYR A 104 -0.78 -1.59 -2.10
C TYR A 104 0.55 -1.23 -2.80
N MET A 105 0.89 0.06 -2.87
CA MET A 105 2.13 0.49 -3.51
C MET A 105 3.38 -0.07 -2.82
N VAL A 106 3.42 -0.10 -1.49
CA VAL A 106 4.56 -0.67 -0.74
C VAL A 106 4.67 -2.18 -0.95
N GLU A 107 3.54 -2.89 -1.01
CA GLU A 107 3.54 -4.35 -1.19
C GLU A 107 3.89 -4.77 -2.62
N GLU A 108 3.25 -4.15 -3.60
CA GLU A 108 3.17 -4.63 -4.99
C GLU A 108 3.95 -3.74 -5.99
N GLN A 109 4.27 -2.50 -5.63
CA GLN A 109 4.94 -1.50 -6.49
C GLN A 109 6.04 -0.74 -5.73
N SER A 110 6.85 -1.46 -4.95
CA SER A 110 7.74 -0.88 -3.94
C SER A 110 8.76 0.12 -4.51
N GLU A 111 9.28 -0.13 -5.71
CA GLU A 111 10.19 0.81 -6.39
C GLU A 111 9.51 2.14 -6.70
N LEU A 112 8.30 2.09 -7.28
CA LEU A 112 7.52 3.29 -7.57
C LEU A 112 7.17 4.02 -6.28
N TYR A 113 6.78 3.31 -5.21
CA TYR A 113 6.51 3.92 -3.91
C TYR A 113 7.70 4.73 -3.38
N VAL A 114 8.90 4.13 -3.40
CA VAL A 114 10.14 4.80 -2.97
C VAL A 114 10.44 6.02 -3.84
N GLN A 115 10.35 5.89 -5.17
CA GLN A 115 10.61 6.99 -6.09
C GLN A 115 9.63 8.14 -5.88
N THR A 116 8.33 7.83 -5.72
CA THR A 116 7.30 8.81 -5.40
C THR A 116 7.60 9.54 -4.09
N ALA A 117 7.90 8.79 -3.01
CA ALA A 117 8.17 9.36 -1.70
C ALA A 117 9.40 10.28 -1.74
N ILE A 118 10.49 9.84 -2.36
CA ILE A 118 11.73 10.65 -2.50
C ILE A 118 11.45 11.90 -3.35
N SER A 119 10.72 11.79 -4.45
CA SER A 119 10.39 12.92 -5.32
C SER A 119 9.55 13.96 -4.57
N LEU A 120 8.54 13.52 -3.82
CA LEU A 120 7.75 14.41 -2.97
C LEU A 120 8.61 15.06 -1.88
N TYR A 121 9.44 14.29 -1.18
CA TYR A 121 10.31 14.83 -0.13
C TYR A 121 11.29 15.88 -0.67
N THR A 122 11.93 15.62 -1.80
CA THR A 122 12.96 16.48 -2.37
C THR A 122 12.41 17.70 -3.11
N THR A 123 11.30 17.56 -3.83
CA THR A 123 10.78 18.61 -4.73
C THR A 123 9.37 19.10 -4.39
N GLY A 124 8.67 18.41 -3.49
CA GLY A 124 7.25 18.67 -3.21
C GLY A 124 6.30 18.17 -4.30
N LYS A 125 6.81 17.45 -5.32
CA LYS A 125 6.03 16.96 -6.46
C LYS A 125 6.49 15.56 -6.87
N ALA A 126 5.57 14.73 -7.33
CA ALA A 126 5.90 13.48 -8.00
C ALA A 126 5.00 13.30 -9.24
N THR A 127 5.60 12.87 -10.34
CA THR A 127 4.91 12.61 -11.60
C THR A 127 5.22 11.20 -12.06
N ASN A 128 4.19 10.42 -12.38
CA ASN A 128 4.31 9.12 -13.02
C ASN A 128 3.21 8.98 -14.08
N ASN A 129 3.51 8.40 -15.25
CA ASN A 129 2.56 8.25 -16.35
C ASN A 129 1.82 9.55 -16.73
N GLY A 130 2.50 10.71 -16.66
CA GLY A 130 1.91 12.03 -16.89
C GLY A 130 0.97 12.52 -15.77
N TYR A 131 0.66 11.68 -14.78
CA TYR A 131 -0.16 12.03 -13.63
C TYR A 131 0.71 12.59 -12.50
N THR A 132 0.30 13.72 -11.93
CA THR A 132 1.08 14.46 -10.93
C THR A 132 0.32 14.57 -9.61
N ILE A 133 1.03 14.31 -8.51
CA ILE A 133 0.66 14.64 -7.13
C ILE A 133 1.67 15.63 -6.52
N THR A 134 1.21 16.44 -5.57
CA THR A 134 2.00 17.54 -4.99
C THR A 134 1.73 17.68 -3.50
N ALA A 135 2.77 18.01 -2.74
CA ALA A 135 2.66 18.49 -1.37
C ALA A 135 2.28 19.99 -1.36
N THR A 136 1.35 20.36 -0.51
CA THR A 136 0.96 21.76 -0.28
C THR A 136 2.02 22.50 0.53
N ASP A 137 1.94 23.82 0.59
CA ASP A 137 2.89 24.60 1.40
C ASP A 137 2.72 24.36 2.90
N ASP A 138 1.48 24.12 3.36
CA ASP A 138 1.19 23.73 4.74
C ASP A 138 1.83 22.39 5.11
N MET A 139 1.83 21.42 4.18
CA MET A 139 2.54 20.15 4.36
C MET A 139 4.05 20.37 4.50
N LYS A 140 4.64 21.22 3.66
CA LYS A 140 6.09 21.48 3.65
C LYS A 140 6.58 22.09 4.97
N ASN A 141 5.72 22.83 5.66
CA ASN A 141 6.00 23.41 6.98
C ASN A 141 5.80 22.44 8.15
N GLY A 142 5.41 21.19 7.89
CA GLY A 142 5.24 20.16 8.91
C GLY A 142 6.55 19.76 9.60
N THR A 143 6.51 19.54 10.91
CA THR A 143 7.69 19.22 11.74
C THR A 143 7.66 17.80 12.29
N GLU A 144 8.79 17.30 12.79
CA GLU A 144 8.83 16.00 13.48
C GLU A 144 7.98 15.96 14.77
N SER A 145 7.80 17.11 15.45
CA SER A 145 6.90 17.22 16.60
C SER A 145 5.44 17.02 16.20
N ASN A 146 5.05 17.58 15.06
CA ASN A 146 3.72 17.37 14.49
C ASN A 146 3.46 15.89 14.20
N LEU A 147 4.43 15.20 13.57
CA LEU A 147 4.34 13.77 13.29
C LEU A 147 4.11 12.95 14.56
N LYS A 148 4.83 13.27 15.64
CA LYS A 148 4.66 12.60 16.94
C LYS A 148 3.28 12.85 17.55
N SER A 149 2.78 14.09 17.46
CA SER A 149 1.46 14.47 17.96
C SER A 149 0.33 13.72 17.24
N VAL A 150 0.43 13.62 15.92
CA VAL A 150 -0.55 12.93 15.07
C VAL A 150 -0.40 11.40 15.14
N GLY A 151 0.79 10.92 15.51
CA GLY A 151 1.11 9.49 15.52
C GLY A 151 1.25 8.94 14.11
N ILE A 152 1.91 9.66 13.20
CA ILE A 152 2.11 9.27 11.79
C ILE A 152 3.60 9.31 11.42
N SER A 153 4.03 8.50 10.46
CA SER A 153 5.41 8.57 9.95
C SER A 153 5.57 9.77 8.99
N SER A 154 6.81 10.21 8.77
CA SER A 154 7.09 11.27 7.80
C SER A 154 6.67 10.87 6.38
N VAL A 155 6.91 9.61 6.01
CA VAL A 155 6.55 9.07 4.71
C VAL A 155 5.04 8.98 4.54
N ASP A 156 4.32 8.49 5.55
CA ASP A 156 2.86 8.43 5.53
C ASP A 156 2.26 9.84 5.40
N ALA A 157 2.74 10.81 6.16
CA ALA A 157 2.25 12.19 6.07
C ALA A 157 2.48 12.77 4.67
N ILE A 158 3.67 12.59 4.10
CA ILE A 158 4.01 13.13 2.78
C ILE A 158 3.20 12.43 1.67
N MET A 159 3.22 11.09 1.64
CA MET A 159 2.55 10.28 0.62
C MET A 159 1.04 10.44 0.69
N GLN A 160 0.45 10.20 1.86
CA GLN A 160 -1.00 10.24 2.01
C GLN A 160 -1.53 11.66 1.88
N GLY A 161 -0.77 12.67 2.32
CA GLY A 161 -1.11 14.08 2.10
C GLY A 161 -1.18 14.44 0.62
N ALA A 162 -0.16 14.08 -0.17
CA ALA A 162 -0.13 14.38 -1.60
C ALA A 162 -1.24 13.66 -2.38
N ILE A 163 -1.51 12.39 -2.04
CA ILE A 163 -2.62 11.61 -2.62
C ILE A 163 -3.98 12.25 -2.26
N THR A 164 -4.17 12.59 -0.98
CA THR A 164 -5.44 13.17 -0.48
C THR A 164 -5.72 14.54 -1.08
N ASN A 165 -4.71 15.41 -1.17
CA ASN A 165 -4.85 16.72 -1.81
C ASN A 165 -5.11 16.60 -3.31
N LYS A 166 -4.59 15.56 -3.98
CA LYS A 166 -4.96 15.32 -5.38
C LYS A 166 -6.42 14.89 -5.54
N ASN A 167 -6.92 14.11 -4.59
CA ASN A 167 -8.31 13.69 -4.51
C ASN A 167 -9.26 14.86 -4.22
N ASN A 168 -8.85 15.79 -3.36
CA ASN A 168 -9.69 16.91 -2.93
C ASN A 168 -9.32 18.21 -3.66
N LYS A 169 -10.16 18.63 -4.61
CA LYS A 169 -9.94 19.86 -5.39
C LYS A 169 -10.42 21.14 -4.68
N VAL A 170 -11.14 21.03 -3.56
CA VAL A 170 -11.82 22.16 -2.92
C VAL A 170 -11.17 22.51 -1.58
N LEU A 171 -10.85 21.50 -0.77
CA LEU A 171 -10.21 21.70 0.52
C LEU A 171 -8.78 21.18 0.47
N SER A 172 -7.84 22.00 0.95
CA SER A 172 -6.50 21.55 1.28
C SER A 172 -6.55 20.61 2.48
N PHE A 173 -5.59 19.70 2.57
CA PHE A 173 -5.45 18.76 3.66
C PHE A 173 -4.00 18.78 4.18
N ASN A 174 -3.84 18.99 5.49
CA ASN A 174 -2.55 18.93 6.17
C ASN A 174 -2.46 17.74 7.15
N PRO A 175 -1.79 16.63 6.77
CA PRO A 175 -1.62 15.46 7.64
C PRO A 175 -0.73 15.72 8.85
N PHE A 176 0.07 16.79 8.85
CA PHE A 176 0.88 17.19 10.02
C PHE A 176 0.02 17.90 11.07
N ALA A 177 -1.14 18.42 10.71
CA ALA A 177 -2.08 19.05 11.64
C ALA A 177 -3.08 18.06 12.27
N GLY A 178 -3.08 16.78 11.86
CA GLY A 178 -4.05 15.80 12.35
C GLY A 178 -5.45 16.00 11.79
N GLU A 179 -5.56 16.61 10.61
CA GLU A 179 -6.85 16.91 10.00
C GLU A 179 -7.63 15.63 9.64
N SER A 180 -8.96 15.73 9.73
CA SER A 180 -9.85 14.61 9.43
C SER A 180 -11.21 15.11 8.91
N GLY A 181 -12.09 14.19 8.54
CA GLY A 181 -13.39 14.53 7.96
C GLY A 181 -13.29 14.85 6.47
N THR A 182 -14.00 15.88 6.03
CA THR A 182 -14.22 16.19 4.60
C THR A 182 -12.95 16.56 3.84
N SER A 183 -11.94 17.16 4.48
CA SER A 183 -10.65 17.45 3.85
C SER A 183 -9.88 16.16 3.52
N SER A 184 -9.98 15.16 4.40
CA SER A 184 -9.29 13.87 4.27
C SER A 184 -10.05 12.77 3.51
N PHE A 185 -11.33 13.00 3.22
CA PHE A 185 -12.21 12.00 2.62
C PHE A 185 -11.78 11.59 1.22
N MET A 186 -11.78 10.29 0.92
CA MET A 186 -11.41 9.76 -0.39
C MET A 186 -12.61 9.33 -1.23
N TYR A 187 -12.79 9.98 -2.38
CA TYR A 187 -13.86 9.67 -3.32
C TYR A 187 -13.65 8.31 -3.99
N PRO A 188 -14.69 7.46 -4.10
CA PRO A 188 -14.54 6.14 -4.72
C PRO A 188 -13.99 6.17 -6.15
N GLY A 189 -14.43 7.14 -6.96
CA GLY A 189 -13.93 7.32 -8.33
C GLY A 189 -12.44 7.68 -8.40
N PHE A 190 -11.91 8.32 -7.35
CA PHE A 190 -10.49 8.68 -7.29
C PHE A 190 -9.59 7.46 -7.12
N VAL A 191 -9.99 6.47 -6.30
CA VAL A 191 -9.18 5.27 -6.02
C VAL A 191 -8.82 4.55 -7.33
N LYS A 192 -9.83 4.23 -8.16
CA LYS A 192 -9.61 3.61 -9.47
C LYS A 192 -8.74 4.48 -10.36
N ASN A 193 -9.07 5.77 -10.49
CA ASN A 193 -8.35 6.68 -11.38
C ASN A 193 -6.87 6.81 -11.00
N PHE A 194 -6.56 6.92 -9.71
CA PHE A 194 -5.19 7.04 -9.22
C PHE A 194 -4.40 5.75 -9.47
N LEU A 195 -4.96 4.59 -9.14
CA LEU A 195 -4.32 3.30 -9.35
C LEU A 195 -4.04 3.03 -10.84
N GLU A 196 -4.97 3.37 -11.73
CA GLU A 196 -4.76 3.19 -13.17
C GLU A 196 -3.82 4.27 -13.75
N SER A 197 -4.06 5.54 -13.44
CA SER A 197 -3.39 6.66 -14.12
C SER A 197 -2.03 7.00 -13.52
N TYR A 198 -1.90 6.96 -12.20
CA TYR A 198 -0.62 7.23 -11.54
C TYR A 198 0.18 5.95 -11.35
N VAL A 199 -0.42 4.89 -10.82
CA VAL A 199 0.32 3.65 -10.52
C VAL A 199 0.49 2.76 -11.76
N GLY A 200 -0.42 2.84 -12.73
CA GLY A 200 -0.38 1.95 -13.91
C GLY A 200 -0.86 0.53 -13.59
N ALA A 201 -1.72 0.38 -12.57
CA ALA A 201 -2.30 -0.90 -12.16
C ALA A 201 -3.57 -1.22 -12.98
N ASN A 202 -3.86 -2.50 -13.16
CA ASN A 202 -5.15 -2.95 -13.67
C ASN A 202 -6.15 -3.04 -12.51
N VAL A 203 -7.29 -2.37 -12.63
CA VAL A 203 -8.29 -2.29 -11.55
C VAL A 203 -9.68 -2.61 -12.08
N GLN A 204 -10.25 -3.71 -11.58
CA GLN A 204 -11.68 -4.00 -11.73
C GLN A 204 -12.44 -3.50 -10.50
N VAL A 205 -13.57 -2.81 -10.73
CA VAL A 205 -14.44 -2.32 -9.65
C VAL A 205 -15.72 -3.12 -9.61
N VAL A 206 -16.09 -3.59 -8.42
CA VAL A 206 -17.38 -4.23 -8.15
C VAL A 206 -18.09 -3.41 -7.09
N SER A 207 -19.16 -2.72 -7.48
CA SER A 207 -19.93 -1.78 -6.67
C SER A 207 -21.31 -2.32 -6.32
N SER A 208 -22.12 -1.54 -5.59
CA SER A 208 -23.49 -1.88 -5.22
C SER A 208 -23.62 -3.15 -4.38
N PHE A 209 -22.77 -3.28 -3.37
CA PHE A 209 -22.71 -4.43 -2.46
C PHE A 209 -22.34 -5.75 -3.15
N PRO A 210 -21.04 -6.04 -3.36
CA PRO A 210 -20.59 -7.31 -3.93
C PRO A 210 -21.21 -8.50 -3.21
N THR A 211 -21.70 -9.50 -3.93
CA THR A 211 -22.35 -10.64 -3.28
C THR A 211 -21.35 -11.47 -2.48
N ILE A 212 -21.80 -12.07 -1.38
CA ILE A 212 -20.97 -12.99 -0.57
C ILE A 212 -20.42 -14.13 -1.42
N SER A 213 -21.24 -14.68 -2.33
CA SER A 213 -20.83 -15.75 -3.25
C SER A 213 -19.71 -15.29 -4.18
N PHE A 214 -19.80 -14.08 -4.73
CA PHE A 214 -18.74 -13.50 -5.55
C PHE A 214 -17.45 -13.29 -4.73
N MET A 215 -17.56 -12.72 -3.52
CA MET A 215 -16.38 -12.47 -2.68
C MET A 215 -15.63 -13.75 -2.32
N LYS A 216 -16.33 -14.87 -2.08
CA LYS A 216 -15.72 -16.18 -1.85
C LYS A 216 -14.96 -16.75 -3.06
N GLN A 217 -15.26 -16.28 -4.27
CA GLN A 217 -14.62 -16.74 -5.51
C GLN A 217 -13.37 -15.91 -5.89
N ILE A 218 -13.11 -14.80 -5.20
CA ILE A 218 -11.94 -13.97 -5.47
C ILE A 218 -10.68 -14.73 -5.08
N ASN A 219 -9.69 -14.77 -5.98
CA ASN A 219 -8.35 -15.22 -5.64
C ASN A 219 -7.56 -14.08 -4.98
N TYR A 220 -7.60 -13.99 -3.65
CA TYR A 220 -6.89 -12.97 -2.87
C TYR A 220 -5.35 -13.09 -2.92
N GLY A 221 -4.83 -14.23 -3.41
CA GLY A 221 -3.41 -14.41 -3.70
C GLY A 221 -2.97 -13.76 -5.01
N GLU A 222 -3.88 -13.57 -5.97
CA GLU A 222 -3.63 -12.89 -7.25
C GLU A 222 -4.16 -11.45 -7.27
N LYS A 223 -5.07 -11.12 -6.36
CA LYS A 223 -5.69 -9.80 -6.26
C LYS A 223 -5.33 -9.13 -4.95
N PHE A 224 -4.87 -7.89 -5.01
CA PHE A 224 -4.94 -6.97 -3.87
C PHE A 224 -6.33 -6.34 -3.87
N VAL A 225 -7.09 -6.56 -2.81
CA VAL A 225 -8.50 -6.13 -2.75
C VAL A 225 -8.66 -4.96 -1.78
N ILE A 226 -8.98 -3.77 -2.29
CA ILE A 226 -9.38 -2.64 -1.44
C ILE A 226 -10.90 -2.69 -1.30
N GLY A 227 -11.41 -2.65 -0.07
CA GLY A 227 -12.84 -2.59 0.22
C GLY A 227 -13.24 -1.22 0.78
N LEU A 228 -14.29 -0.61 0.22
CA LEU A 228 -15.00 0.52 0.82
C LEU A 228 -16.14 -0.03 1.67
N VAL A 229 -16.06 0.19 2.97
CA VAL A 229 -16.94 -0.43 3.96
C VAL A 229 -17.57 0.60 4.89
N HIS A 230 -18.67 0.21 5.53
CA HIS A 230 -19.11 0.80 6.78
C HIS A 230 -18.44 0.05 7.93
N HIS A 231 -17.61 0.77 8.68
CA HIS A 231 -16.89 0.29 9.84
C HIS A 231 -17.50 0.90 11.10
N THR A 232 -17.97 0.05 12.02
CA THR A 232 -18.60 0.49 13.27
C THR A 232 -17.54 0.95 14.27
N ALA A 233 -17.98 1.61 15.34
CA ALA A 233 -17.09 2.04 16.43
C ALA A 233 -16.39 0.86 17.12
N GLU A 234 -17.03 -0.32 17.15
CA GLU A 234 -16.52 -1.57 17.70
C GLU A 234 -15.53 -2.27 16.75
N GLY A 235 -15.34 -1.73 15.54
CA GLY A 235 -14.43 -2.27 14.55
C GLY A 235 -14.98 -3.46 13.77
N HIS A 236 -16.30 -3.54 13.63
CA HIS A 236 -16.99 -4.52 12.79
C HIS A 236 -17.41 -3.91 11.45
N ILE A 237 -17.59 -4.77 10.45
CA ILE A 237 -18.20 -4.40 9.17
C ILE A 237 -19.67 -4.79 9.24
N SER A 238 -20.56 -3.82 9.06
CA SER A 238 -22.01 -4.01 9.14
C SER A 238 -22.76 -3.03 8.27
N ASN A 239 -24.09 -3.14 8.20
CA ASN A 239 -24.91 -2.23 7.42
C ASN A 239 -24.79 -0.78 7.92
N GLY A 240 -24.54 0.16 6.99
CA GLY A 240 -24.45 1.60 7.25
C GLY A 240 -23.82 2.34 6.08
N PHE A 241 -23.62 3.65 6.20
CA PHE A 241 -22.98 4.46 5.15
C PHE A 241 -21.47 4.19 5.08
N PRO A 242 -20.88 4.09 3.87
CA PRO A 242 -19.46 3.80 3.75
C PRO A 242 -18.63 4.92 4.38
N ASN A 243 -17.71 4.56 5.26
CA ASN A 243 -16.89 5.51 6.03
C ASN A 243 -15.41 5.09 6.12
N HIS A 244 -15.04 3.91 5.61
CA HIS A 244 -13.70 3.38 5.81
C HIS A 244 -13.21 2.56 4.61
N TYR A 245 -11.90 2.59 4.38
CA TYR A 245 -11.22 1.74 3.39
C TYR A 245 -10.32 0.73 4.10
N ILE A 246 -10.40 -0.53 3.66
CA ILE A 246 -9.62 -1.65 4.19
C ILE A 246 -8.95 -2.43 3.06
N GLN A 247 -7.93 -3.22 3.37
CA GLN A 247 -7.47 -4.28 2.48
C GLN A 247 -8.17 -5.58 2.88
N MET A 248 -9.01 -6.13 2.01
CA MET A 248 -9.56 -7.47 2.22
C MET A 248 -8.51 -8.52 1.82
N THR A 249 -8.25 -9.48 2.69
CA THR A 249 -7.22 -10.52 2.51
C THR A 249 -7.82 -11.90 2.28
N ASN A 250 -9.07 -12.13 2.69
CA ASN A 250 -9.80 -13.38 2.43
C ASN A 250 -11.30 -13.20 2.67
N MET A 251 -12.11 -14.10 2.09
CA MET A 251 -13.51 -14.32 2.46
C MET A 251 -13.73 -15.82 2.70
N ASP A 252 -13.96 -16.22 3.94
CA ASP A 252 -14.06 -17.64 4.27
C ASP A 252 -15.47 -18.23 4.08
N ASN A 253 -15.55 -19.56 4.16
CA ASN A 253 -16.80 -20.29 3.94
C ASN A 253 -17.88 -19.99 4.99
N LEU A 254 -17.49 -19.51 6.18
CA LEU A 254 -18.37 -19.12 7.28
C LEU A 254 -18.81 -17.66 7.19
N ASN A 255 -18.56 -16.99 6.06
CA ASN A 255 -18.87 -15.59 5.81
C ASN A 255 -18.12 -14.60 6.71
N TYR A 256 -16.89 -14.93 7.12
CA TYR A 256 -16.00 -13.91 7.66
C TYR A 256 -15.15 -13.32 6.55
N VAL A 257 -15.21 -11.98 6.42
CA VAL A 257 -14.20 -11.23 5.69
C VAL A 257 -13.00 -11.04 6.61
N HIS A 258 -11.83 -11.42 6.12
CA HIS A 258 -10.54 -11.15 6.75
C HIS A 258 -9.95 -9.91 6.10
N TYR A 259 -9.42 -8.99 6.90
CA TYR A 259 -8.95 -7.71 6.38
C TYR A 259 -7.85 -7.10 7.24
N TRP A 260 -7.02 -6.30 6.60
CA TRP A 260 -6.09 -5.39 7.24
C TRP A 260 -6.68 -3.97 7.25
N THR A 261 -6.45 -3.26 8.35
CA THR A 261 -6.64 -1.81 8.47
C THR A 261 -5.32 -1.19 8.93
N TRP A 262 -5.14 0.08 8.62
CA TRP A 262 -3.92 0.85 8.84
C TRP A 262 -3.33 0.67 10.25
N GLY A 263 -2.00 0.63 10.34
CA GLY A 263 -1.26 0.54 11.60
C GLY A 263 -1.29 -0.82 12.31
N GLU A 264 -2.04 -1.79 11.80
CA GLU A 264 -2.17 -3.10 12.44
C GLU A 264 -1.15 -4.11 11.90
N SER A 265 -0.53 -4.86 12.80
CA SER A 265 0.41 -5.94 12.46
C SER A 265 -0.30 -7.24 12.04
N THR A 266 -1.59 -7.38 12.36
CA THR A 266 -2.40 -8.59 12.13
C THR A 266 -3.70 -8.26 11.42
N THR A 267 -4.23 -9.22 10.68
CA THR A 267 -5.56 -9.11 10.07
C THR A 267 -6.67 -9.27 11.10
N ARG A 268 -7.73 -8.48 10.96
CA ARG A 268 -9.01 -8.65 11.63
C ARG A 268 -9.93 -9.56 10.82
N LYS A 269 -11.02 -9.98 11.45
CA LYS A 269 -12.15 -10.60 10.75
C LYS A 269 -13.48 -10.05 11.23
N SER A 270 -14.42 -9.90 10.30
CA SER A 270 -15.81 -9.52 10.60
C SER A 270 -16.76 -10.49 9.93
N HIS A 271 -17.76 -10.96 10.67
CA HIS A 271 -18.83 -11.76 10.07
C HIS A 271 -19.74 -10.83 9.26
N VAL A 272 -20.05 -11.21 8.02
CA VAL A 272 -20.91 -10.44 7.12
C VAL A 272 -22.06 -11.30 6.65
N PHE A 273 -23.26 -10.73 6.56
CA PHE A 273 -24.46 -11.48 6.18
C PHE A 273 -25.48 -10.59 5.47
N GLY A 274 -26.36 -11.24 4.70
CA GLY A 274 -27.36 -10.56 3.88
C GLY A 274 -26.78 -9.87 2.65
N ASN A 275 -27.64 -9.17 1.92
CA ASN A 275 -27.26 -8.45 0.68
C ASN A 275 -26.70 -7.06 0.96
N ILE A 276 -27.03 -6.46 2.12
CA ILE A 276 -26.52 -5.16 2.57
C ILE A 276 -25.66 -5.42 3.80
N HIS A 277 -24.45 -5.93 3.55
CA HIS A 277 -23.53 -6.41 4.59
C HIS A 277 -22.53 -5.36 5.08
N GLY A 278 -22.51 -4.17 4.46
CA GLY A 278 -21.59 -3.10 4.82
C GLY A 278 -20.38 -2.95 3.91
N ILE A 279 -20.12 -3.87 2.99
CA ILE A 279 -19.08 -3.71 1.95
C ILE A 279 -19.76 -3.12 0.72
N HIS A 280 -19.57 -1.83 0.47
CA HIS A 280 -20.27 -1.09 -0.58
C HIS A 280 -19.66 -1.31 -1.96
N GLN A 281 -18.33 -1.37 -2.00
CA GLN A 281 -17.56 -1.49 -3.22
C GLN A 281 -16.21 -2.14 -2.93
N ILE A 282 -15.72 -2.92 -3.89
CA ILE A 282 -14.35 -3.44 -3.85
C ILE A 282 -13.61 -3.10 -5.15
N TYR A 283 -12.31 -2.90 -5.02
CA TYR A 283 -11.36 -2.71 -6.11
C TYR A 283 -10.47 -3.94 -6.14
N LEU A 284 -10.55 -4.72 -7.21
CA LEU A 284 -9.71 -5.88 -7.47
C LEU A 284 -8.53 -5.40 -8.30
N ILE A 285 -7.34 -5.41 -7.69
CA ILE A 285 -6.12 -4.91 -8.29
C ILE A 285 -5.20 -6.10 -8.54
N ASP A 286 -4.66 -6.25 -9.75
CA ASP A 286 -3.74 -7.34 -10.08
C ASP A 286 -2.44 -7.22 -9.27
N ARG A 287 -2.05 -8.29 -8.59
CA ARG A 287 -0.70 -8.43 -8.02
C ARG A 287 0.29 -8.73 -9.15
N ARG A 288 1.52 -8.23 -9.03
CA ARG A 288 2.58 -8.36 -10.05
C ARG A 288 3.80 -9.08 -9.51
#